data_AF-A0A520C6W0-F1
#
_entry.id   AF-A0A520C6W0-F1
#
_cell.length_a   1.000
_cell.length_b   1.000
_cell.length_c   1.000
_cell.angle_alpha   90.00
_cell.angle_beta   90.00
_cell.angle_gamma   90.00
#
_symmetry.space_group_name_H-M   'P 1'
#
loop_
_entity.id
_entity.type
_entity.pdbx_description
1 polymer ?
#
loop_
_entity_poly.entity_id
_entity_poly.type
_entity_poly.pdbx_seq_one_letter_code
_entity_poly.pdbx_strand_id
1 'polypeptide(L)'
;MMILIVLGLSSVVKAQSDVKIYSVRDTVPLWDKKYKSEIYWGFYKVDFKEKTIQSNQFSFRGGDKAPNLSNLFKEASTDYFDVLSATKIKVKRIKGTRTKRAWNDFATAGRTGGSPSQTYFIIGDTLQGKDWKLKYILDKELTESHN
;
A
#
# COMPACT_ATOMS: atom_id res chain seq x y z
N MET A 1 -16.84 26.38 -53.00
CA MET A 1 -15.97 26.55 -51.81
C MET A 1 -16.47 25.57 -50.75
N MET A 2 -15.84 24.41 -50.61
CA MET A 2 -16.26 23.35 -49.67
C MET A 2 -15.60 23.60 -48.32
N ILE A 3 -16.41 23.82 -47.28
CA ILE A 3 -15.94 23.93 -45.89
C ILE A 3 -15.78 22.51 -45.35
N LEU A 4 -14.53 22.13 -45.06
CA LEU A 4 -14.21 20.87 -44.41
C LEU A 4 -14.35 21.06 -42.89
N ILE A 5 -15.40 20.51 -42.29
CA ILE A 5 -15.59 20.47 -40.84
C ILE A 5 -14.79 19.28 -40.31
N VAL A 6 -13.64 19.55 -39.69
CA VAL A 6 -12.87 18.53 -38.97
C VAL A 6 -13.46 18.41 -37.56
N LEU A 7 -14.34 17.41 -37.39
CA LEU A 7 -14.79 16.97 -36.07
C LEU A 7 -13.63 16.23 -35.39
N GLY A 8 -12.88 16.94 -34.56
CA GLY A 8 -11.89 16.34 -33.66
C GLY A 8 -12.60 15.48 -32.62
N LEU A 9 -12.54 14.16 -32.79
CA LEU A 9 -12.87 13.18 -31.76
C LEU A 9 -11.83 13.31 -30.64
N SER A 10 -12.13 14.15 -29.65
CA SER A 10 -11.43 14.13 -28.36
C SER A 10 -11.79 12.82 -27.66
N SER A 11 -11.00 11.77 -27.88
CA SER A 11 -11.03 10.61 -27.00
C SER A 11 -10.63 11.08 -25.61
N VAL A 12 -11.60 11.29 -24.73
CA VAL A 12 -11.38 11.38 -23.29
C VAL A 12 -10.83 10.02 -22.88
N VAL A 13 -9.51 9.88 -22.91
CA VAL A 13 -8.83 8.79 -22.21
C VAL A 13 -9.16 9.05 -20.75
N LYS A 14 -10.22 8.41 -20.23
CA LYS A 14 -10.40 8.26 -18.79
C LYS A 14 -9.08 7.70 -18.31
N ALA A 15 -8.29 8.52 -17.60
CA ALA A 15 -7.14 8.04 -16.88
C ALA A 15 -7.68 6.96 -15.94
N GLN A 16 -7.53 5.70 -16.35
CA GLN A 16 -7.83 4.58 -15.48
C GLN A 16 -6.91 4.81 -14.30
N SER A 17 -7.50 5.06 -13.13
CA SER A 17 -6.72 5.39 -11.97
C SER A 17 -5.70 4.28 -11.75
N ASP A 18 -4.42 4.66 -11.76
CA ASP A 18 -3.30 3.81 -11.42
C ASP A 18 -3.23 3.54 -9.91
N VAL A 19 -4.27 3.91 -9.16
CA VAL A 19 -4.39 3.65 -7.73
C VAL A 19 -5.20 2.39 -7.50
N LYS A 20 -4.65 1.48 -6.69
CA LYS A 20 -5.27 0.22 -6.29
C LYS A 20 -5.23 0.11 -4.77
N ILE A 21 -6.37 -0.25 -4.17
CA ILE A 21 -6.45 -0.54 -2.74
C ILE A 21 -6.55 -2.04 -2.54
N TYR A 22 -5.67 -2.61 -1.73
CA TYR A 22 -5.71 -4.01 -1.33
C TYR A 22 -6.08 -4.09 0.15
N SER A 23 -6.92 -5.05 0.51
CA SER A 23 -7.35 -5.28 1.89
C SER A 23 -7.15 -6.74 2.31
N VAL A 24 -6.91 -6.96 3.59
CA VAL A 24 -6.96 -8.29 4.21
C VAL A 24 -7.81 -8.21 5.45
N ARG A 25 -8.61 -9.25 5.67
CA ARG A 25 -9.33 -9.48 6.91
C ARG A 25 -8.97 -10.86 7.40
N ASP A 26 -8.43 -10.93 8.60
CA ASP A 26 -8.17 -12.18 9.30
C ASP A 26 -8.89 -12.17 10.66
N THR A 27 -9.23 -13.34 11.17
CA THR A 27 -9.90 -13.52 12.46
C THR A 27 -9.20 -14.62 13.23
N VAL A 28 -8.53 -14.24 14.31
CA VAL A 28 -7.76 -15.14 15.14
C VAL A 28 -8.60 -15.52 16.36
N PRO A 29 -8.99 -16.80 16.51
CA PRO A 29 -9.62 -17.26 17.74
C PRO A 29 -8.60 -17.18 18.89
N LEU A 30 -9.01 -16.59 20.00
CA LEU A 30 -8.19 -16.57 21.21
C LEU A 30 -8.27 -17.93 21.91
N TRP A 31 -7.17 -18.33 22.56
CA TRP A 31 -7.05 -19.63 23.21
C TRP A 31 -8.06 -19.82 24.35
N ASP A 32 -8.42 -18.73 25.04
CA ASP A 32 -9.45 -18.70 26.06
C ASP A 32 -10.80 -18.29 25.46
N LYS A 33 -11.74 -19.24 25.46
CA LYS A 33 -13.11 -19.10 24.92
C LYS A 33 -13.93 -18.02 25.63
N LYS A 34 -13.48 -17.51 26.78
CA LYS A 34 -14.08 -16.36 27.46
C LYS A 34 -13.87 -15.06 26.69
N TYR A 35 -12.81 -14.96 25.88
CA TYR A 35 -12.51 -13.78 25.10
C TYR A 35 -12.97 -13.95 23.65
N LYS A 36 -13.59 -12.90 23.12
CA LYS A 36 -14.03 -12.86 21.72
C LYS A 36 -12.82 -12.78 20.79
N SER A 37 -12.90 -13.43 19.63
CA SER A 37 -11.83 -13.47 18.63
C SER A 37 -11.33 -12.08 18.26
N GLU A 38 -10.04 -11.98 17.99
CA GLU A 38 -9.41 -10.77 17.47
C GLU A 38 -9.56 -10.73 15.94
N ILE A 39 -9.98 -9.59 15.42
CA ILE A 39 -10.14 -9.34 14.00
C ILE A 39 -9.04 -8.37 13.59
N TYR A 40 -8.21 -8.79 12.64
CA TYR A 40 -7.18 -7.98 12.03
C TYR A 40 -7.64 -7.53 10.65
N TRP A 41 -7.65 -6.22 10.41
CA TRP A 41 -7.90 -5.60 9.11
C TRP A 41 -6.68 -4.79 8.67
N GLY A 42 -6.15 -5.09 7.49
CA GLY A 42 -5.05 -4.32 6.91
C GLY A 42 -5.41 -3.82 5.52
N PHE A 43 -5.06 -2.57 5.22
CA PHE A 43 -5.34 -1.89 3.96
C PHE A 43 -4.07 -1.27 3.39
N TYR A 44 -3.89 -1.38 2.08
CA TYR A 44 -2.74 -0.89 1.33
C TYR A 44 -3.21 -0.13 0.09
N LYS A 45 -2.99 1.17 0.04
CA LYS A 45 -3.23 2.01 -1.13
C LYS A 45 -1.94 2.12 -1.93
N VAL A 46 -1.93 1.60 -3.15
CA VAL A 46 -0.79 1.59 -4.06
C VAL A 46 -1.10 2.51 -5.22
N ASP A 47 -0.33 3.59 -5.35
CA ASP A 47 -0.37 4.48 -6.50
C ASP A 47 0.78 4.12 -7.45
N PHE A 48 0.46 3.53 -8.60
CA PHE A 48 1.46 3.10 -9.59
C PHE A 48 2.04 4.27 -10.40
N LYS A 49 1.33 5.41 -10.47
CA LYS A 49 1.79 6.60 -11.17
C LYS A 49 2.82 7.36 -10.34
N GLU A 50 2.46 7.67 -9.10
CA GLU A 50 3.34 8.37 -8.15
C GLU A 50 4.37 7.43 -7.50
N LYS A 51 4.22 6.12 -7.70
CA LYS A 51 5.06 5.05 -7.13
C LYS A 51 5.10 5.12 -5.61
N THR A 52 3.93 5.29 -5.01
CA THR A 52 3.77 5.39 -3.56
C THR A 52 2.87 4.29 -3.01
N ILE A 53 3.15 3.89 -1.78
CA ILE A 53 2.30 2.99 -1.03
C ILE A 53 2.01 3.58 0.34
N GLN A 54 0.75 3.56 0.72
CA GLN A 54 0.27 3.91 2.06
C GLN A 54 -0.37 2.68 2.67
N SER A 55 -0.17 2.47 3.97
CA SER A 55 -0.80 1.37 4.68
C SER A 55 -1.50 1.84 5.95
N ASN A 56 -2.65 1.26 6.25
CA ASN A 56 -3.34 1.44 7.53
C ASN A 56 -3.89 0.11 8.02
N GLN A 57 -3.88 -0.11 9.32
CA GLN A 57 -4.22 -1.40 9.93
C GLN A 57 -4.99 -1.19 11.23
N PHE A 58 -5.93 -2.10 11.49
CA PHE A 58 -6.77 -2.10 12.69
C PHE A 58 -6.80 -3.49 13.29
N SER A 59 -6.80 -3.55 14.62
CA SER A 59 -7.13 -4.75 15.38
C SER A 59 -8.25 -4.42 16.37
N PHE A 60 -9.28 -5.26 16.40
CA PHE A 60 -10.44 -5.09 17.28
C PHE A 60 -11.06 -6.45 17.61
N ARG A 61 -11.88 -6.55 18.67
CA ARG A 61 -12.50 -7.83 19.06
C ARG A 61 -13.88 -7.99 18.43
N GLY A 62 -14.32 -9.24 18.30
CA GLY A 62 -15.69 -9.54 17.88
C GLY A 62 -16.72 -8.80 18.75
N GLY A 63 -17.66 -8.08 18.14
CA GLY A 63 -18.67 -7.30 18.87
C GLY A 63 -18.20 -5.95 19.42
N ASP A 64 -16.93 -5.57 19.25
CA ASP A 64 -16.53 -4.17 19.34
C ASP A 64 -17.10 -3.40 18.13
N LYS A 65 -17.17 -2.07 18.24
CA LYS A 65 -17.52 -1.23 17.10
C LYS A 65 -16.42 -1.36 16.04
N ALA A 66 -16.82 -1.66 14.80
CA ALA A 66 -15.89 -1.72 13.68
C ALA A 66 -15.15 -0.37 13.50
N PRO A 67 -13.89 -0.39 13.07
CA PRO A 67 -13.13 0.83 12.81
C PRO A 67 -13.82 1.65 11.73
N ASN A 68 -13.73 2.98 11.87
CA ASN A 68 -14.24 3.88 10.85
C ASN A 68 -13.28 3.88 9.65
N LEU A 69 -13.79 3.51 8.48
CA LEU A 69 -13.02 3.49 7.23
C LEU A 69 -13.01 4.84 6.51
N SER A 70 -13.76 5.84 6.98
CA SER A 70 -13.68 7.20 6.45
C SER A 70 -12.29 7.78 6.72
N ASN A 71 -11.62 8.31 5.70
CA ASN A 71 -10.27 8.86 5.78
C ASN A 71 -9.14 7.83 6.03
N LEU A 72 -9.35 6.59 5.60
CA LEU A 72 -8.42 5.45 5.79
C LEU A 72 -6.94 5.76 5.55
N PHE A 73 -6.60 6.62 4.58
CA PHE A 73 -5.22 6.95 4.22
C PHE A 73 -4.79 8.40 4.46
N LYS A 74 -5.64 9.23 5.09
CA LYS A 74 -5.40 10.68 5.20
C LYS A 74 -4.16 11.02 6.05
N GLU A 75 -3.88 10.21 7.06
CA GLU A 75 -2.77 10.38 8.01
C GLU A 75 -1.69 9.28 7.88
N ALA A 76 -1.87 8.38 6.90
CA ALA A 76 -0.94 7.27 6.71
C ALA A 76 0.40 7.77 6.16
N SER A 77 1.50 7.27 6.72
CA SER A 77 2.83 7.49 6.15
C SER A 77 2.89 6.98 4.72
N THR A 78 3.46 7.79 3.84
CA THR A 78 3.64 7.45 2.42
C THR A 78 5.06 6.99 2.18
N ASP A 79 5.21 5.74 1.74
CA ASP A 79 6.47 5.19 1.30
C ASP A 79 6.56 5.18 -0.22
N TYR A 80 7.78 5.29 -0.75
CA TYR A 80 8.05 5.20 -2.19
C TYR A 80 8.59 3.83 -2.56
N PHE A 81 8.22 3.34 -3.76
CA PHE A 81 8.70 2.07 -4.27
C PHE A 81 9.34 2.17 -5.66
N ASP A 82 10.22 1.22 -5.97
CA ASP A 82 10.63 0.92 -7.34
C ASP A 82 9.81 -0.24 -7.90
N VAL A 83 9.46 -0.17 -9.18
CA VAL A 83 8.93 -1.30 -9.93
C VAL A 83 10.11 -2.14 -10.39
N LEU A 84 10.21 -3.38 -9.91
CA LEU A 84 11.26 -4.32 -10.31
C LEU A 84 10.83 -5.15 -11.53
N SER A 85 9.53 -5.44 -11.63
CA SER A 85 8.90 -6.08 -12.78
C SER A 85 7.40 -5.80 -12.76
N ALA A 86 6.68 -6.23 -13.80
CA ALA A 86 5.22 -6.12 -13.86
C ALA A 86 4.48 -6.73 -12.65
N THR A 87 5.11 -7.70 -11.98
CA THR A 87 4.53 -8.44 -10.85
C THR A 87 5.25 -8.20 -9.53
N LYS A 88 6.19 -7.23 -9.46
CA LYS A 88 7.05 -7.06 -8.29
C LYS A 88 7.43 -5.61 -8.06
N ILE A 89 7.17 -5.14 -6.85
CA ILE A 89 7.59 -3.81 -6.38
C ILE A 89 8.46 -3.93 -5.13
N LYS A 90 9.34 -2.95 -4.94
CA LYS A 90 10.23 -2.86 -3.77
C LYS A 90 10.07 -1.49 -3.11
N VAL A 91 9.50 -1.51 -1.92
CA VAL A 91 9.36 -0.32 -1.08
C VAL A 91 10.72 0.03 -0.47
N LYS A 92 11.20 1.23 -0.75
CA LYS A 92 12.52 1.69 -0.31
C LYS A 92 12.51 2.00 1.17
N ARG A 93 13.66 1.80 1.81
CA ARG A 93 13.92 2.32 3.16
C ARG A 93 13.88 3.85 3.12
N ILE A 94 13.01 4.47 3.92
CA ILE A 94 13.25 5.86 4.35
C ILE A 94 14.41 5.81 5.35
N LYS A 95 15.63 6.14 4.90
CA LYS A 95 16.73 6.45 5.81
C LYS A 95 16.28 7.69 6.58
N GLY A 96 16.02 7.58 7.88
CA GLY A 96 15.76 8.75 8.72
C GLY A 96 16.82 9.85 8.46
N THR A 97 16.34 11.08 8.22
CA THR A 97 16.98 12.41 8.16
C THR A 97 18.53 12.53 8.07
N ARG A 98 19.24 11.63 7.39
CA ARG A 98 20.70 11.76 7.20
C ARG A 98 21.08 11.67 5.73
N THR A 99 20.71 12.74 5.02
CA THR A 99 21.40 13.20 3.81
C THR A 99 22.72 13.94 4.14
N LYS A 100 23.07 14.15 5.43
CA LYS A 100 24.14 15.07 5.88
C LYS A 100 25.24 14.50 6.79
N ARG A 101 25.57 13.20 6.71
CA ARG A 101 26.90 12.74 7.16
C ARG A 101 27.57 11.95 6.06
N ALA A 102 27.74 12.62 4.93
CA ALA A 102 29.00 12.54 4.22
C ALA A 102 30.10 12.90 5.25
N TRP A 103 31.22 12.18 5.21
CA TRP A 103 32.36 12.31 6.14
C TRP A 103 32.10 11.75 7.54
N ASN A 104 32.12 10.42 7.66
CA ASN A 104 32.68 9.79 8.85
C ASN A 104 33.78 8.87 8.36
N ASP A 105 35.00 9.30 8.65
CA ASP A 105 36.24 8.58 8.46
C ASP A 105 36.15 7.13 8.90
N PHE A 106 36.96 6.34 8.20
CA PHE A 106 37.58 5.09 8.58
C PHE A 106 37.37 4.68 10.06
N ALA A 107 36.82 3.48 10.24
CA ALA A 107 36.85 2.70 11.49
C ALA A 107 35.78 2.97 12.56
N THR A 108 34.49 2.75 12.27
CA THR A 108 33.65 1.95 13.20
C THR A 108 32.42 1.37 12.48
N ALA A 109 32.21 0.06 12.56
CA ALA A 109 31.04 -0.63 12.00
C ALA A 109 29.78 -0.38 12.86
N GLY A 110 29.25 0.84 12.81
CA GLY A 110 27.98 1.18 13.45
C GLY A 110 26.80 0.67 12.62
N ARG A 111 26.43 -0.60 12.76
CA ARG A 111 25.13 -1.13 12.28
C ARG A 111 24.00 -0.43 13.05
N THR A 112 23.57 0.73 12.56
CA THR A 112 22.29 1.32 12.96
C THR A 112 21.19 0.55 12.24
N GLY A 113 20.51 -0.33 12.99
CA GLY A 113 19.42 -1.17 12.53
C GLY A 113 18.33 -0.35 11.84
N GLY A 114 18.25 -0.48 10.52
CA GLY A 114 17.08 -0.04 9.76
C GLY A 114 16.20 -1.26 9.49
N SER A 115 14.89 -1.06 9.48
CA SER A 115 13.96 -2.09 8.99
C SER A 115 14.35 -2.48 7.55
N PRO A 116 14.33 -3.79 7.22
CA PRO A 116 14.69 -4.24 5.88
C PRO A 116 13.73 -3.65 4.84
N SER A 117 14.23 -3.44 3.62
CA SER A 117 13.37 -3.06 2.50
C SER A 117 12.28 -4.12 2.30
N GLN A 118 11.05 -3.68 2.13
CA GLN A 118 9.93 -4.59 1.87
C GLN A 118 9.79 -4.84 0.38
N THR A 119 9.48 -6.08 0.02
CA THR A 119 9.21 -6.48 -1.36
C THR A 119 7.80 -7.05 -1.39
N TYR A 120 7.03 -6.59 -2.37
CA TYR A 120 5.68 -7.08 -2.62
C TYR A 120 5.61 -7.71 -4.01
N PHE A 121 4.86 -8.80 -4.09
CA PHE A 121 4.53 -9.51 -5.31
C PHE A 121 3.06 -9.27 -5.64
N ILE A 122 2.77 -9.02 -6.91
CA ILE A 122 1.42 -8.80 -7.43
C ILE A 122 1.03 -10.04 -8.23
N ILE A 123 -0.01 -10.73 -7.77
CA ILE A 123 -0.49 -11.99 -8.33
C ILE A 123 -1.99 -11.84 -8.62
N GLY A 124 -2.33 -11.45 -9.84
CA GLY A 124 -3.70 -11.09 -10.20
C GLY A 124 -4.23 -9.97 -9.30
N ASP A 125 -5.32 -10.25 -8.60
CA ASP A 125 -5.96 -9.34 -7.65
C ASP A 125 -5.32 -9.41 -6.25
N THR A 126 -4.13 -9.99 -6.07
CA THR A 126 -3.48 -10.12 -4.76
C THR A 126 -2.17 -9.36 -4.68
N LEU A 127 -1.95 -8.65 -3.57
CA LEU A 127 -0.67 -8.11 -3.14
C LEU A 127 -0.14 -8.96 -1.98
N GLN A 128 1.09 -9.48 -2.11
CA GLN A 128 1.69 -10.36 -1.11
C GLN A 128 3.10 -9.90 -0.72
N GLY A 129 3.34 -9.73 0.58
CA GLY A 129 4.66 -9.42 1.11
C GLY A 129 5.61 -10.63 1.03
N LYS A 130 6.92 -10.37 0.87
CA LYS A 130 7.97 -11.41 0.79
C LYS A 130 8.02 -12.37 1.97
N ASP A 131 7.48 -12.02 3.13
CA ASP A 131 7.47 -12.89 4.32
C ASP A 131 6.21 -13.79 4.41
N TRP A 132 5.35 -13.77 3.38
CA TRP A 132 4.24 -14.70 3.10
C TRP A 132 3.13 -14.82 4.17
N LYS A 133 3.13 -14.03 5.25
CA LYS A 133 2.15 -14.20 6.33
C LYS A 133 0.72 -13.79 5.98
N LEU A 134 0.55 -12.75 5.17
CA LEU A 134 -0.77 -12.21 4.81
C LEU A 134 -0.85 -11.93 3.31
N LYS A 135 -2.02 -12.19 2.73
CA LYS A 135 -2.36 -11.92 1.32
C LYS A 135 -3.46 -10.86 1.30
N TYR A 136 -3.18 -9.73 0.66
CA TYR A 136 -4.12 -8.62 0.54
C TYR A 136 -4.80 -8.70 -0.82
N ILE A 137 -6.13 -8.72 -0.85
CA ILE A 137 -6.95 -8.85 -2.07
C ILE A 137 -7.39 -7.47 -2.53
N LEU A 138 -7.43 -7.24 -3.84
CA LEU A 138 -7.84 -5.99 -4.46
C LEU A 138 -9.28 -5.67 -4.07
N ASP A 139 -9.45 -4.56 -3.36
CA ASP A 139 -10.72 -4.07 -2.89
C ASP A 139 -11.25 -3.05 -3.90
N LYS A 140 -12.13 -3.53 -4.79
CA LYS A 140 -12.63 -2.74 -5.92
C LYS A 140 -13.54 -1.60 -5.45
N GLU A 141 -14.36 -1.85 -4.45
CA GLU A 141 -15.27 -0.84 -3.86
C GLU A 141 -14.48 0.29 -3.19
N LEU A 142 -13.46 -0.04 -2.38
CA LEU A 142 -12.60 0.98 -1.79
C LEU A 142 -11.78 1.72 -2.85
N THR A 143 -11.32 1.01 -3.88
CA THR A 143 -10.59 1.63 -5.00
C THR A 143 -11.47 2.66 -5.71
N GLU A 144 -12.72 2.34 -6.04
CA GLU A 144 -13.66 3.26 -6.68
C GLU A 144 -13.99 4.47 -5.82
N SER A 145 -14.15 4.30 -4.51
CA SER A 145 -14.46 5.41 -3.59
C SER A 145 -13.30 6.37 -3.32
N HIS A 146 -12.05 5.97 -3.61
CA HIS A 146 -10.84 6.77 -3.38
C HIS A 146 -10.22 7.32 -4.67
N ASN A 147 -10.90 7.14 -5.81
CA ASN A 147 -10.48 7.58 -7.15
C ASN A 147 -11.25 8.80 -7.65
#